data_AF-C3X972-F1
#
_entry.id   AF-C3X972-F1
#
_cell.length_a   1.000
_cell.length_b   1.000
_cell.length_c   1.000
_cell.angle_alpha   90.00
_cell.angle_beta   90.00
_cell.angle_gamma   90.00
#
_symmetry.space_group_name_H-M   'P 1'
#
loop_
_entity.id
_entity.type
_entity.pdbx_description
1 polymer ?
#
loop_
_entity_poly.entity_id
_entity_poly.type
_entity_poly.pdbx_seq_one_letter_code
_entity_poly.pdbx_strand_id
1 'polypeptide(L)' 'MPKVSATDNNDIIYIADLGESPFVYINGKDEPVYRYAVWNDSKTRIIDYSDDLEFLRDKYGRDKQIRVLTYKPFMDKKES' A
#
# COMPACT_ATOMS: atom_id res chain seq x y z
N MET A 1 -26.90 -21.11 19.48
CA MET A 1 -25.68 -20.28 19.53
C MET A 1 -25.30 -19.92 18.10
N PRO A 2 -25.16 -18.64 17.73
CA PRO A 2 -24.76 -18.31 16.37
C PRO A 2 -23.30 -18.75 16.19
N LYS A 3 -23.06 -19.45 15.09
CA LYS A 3 -21.74 -19.93 14.66
C LYS A 3 -20.94 -18.69 14.26
N VAL A 4 -20.05 -18.22 15.15
CA VAL A 4 -19.06 -17.23 14.78
C VAL A 4 -18.22 -17.90 13.70
N SER A 5 -18.43 -17.53 12.44
CA SER A 5 -17.50 -17.87 11.37
C SER A 5 -16.24 -17.08 11.68
N ALA A 6 -15.35 -17.68 12.46
CA ALA A 6 -13.97 -17.29 12.62
C ALA A 6 -13.36 -17.30 11.21
N THR A 7 -13.55 -16.21 10.49
CA THR A 7 -12.66 -15.86 9.40
C THR A 7 -11.48 -15.30 10.16
N ASP A 8 -10.57 -16.18 10.57
CA ASP A 8 -9.25 -15.79 11.05
C ASP A 8 -8.65 -14.98 9.92
N ASN A 9 -8.86 -13.66 9.99
CA ASN A 9 -8.57 -12.76 8.88
C ASN A 9 -7.07 -12.44 8.92
N ASN A 10 -6.28 -13.50 8.77
CA ASN A 10 -4.83 -13.54 8.57
C ASN A 10 -4.41 -12.95 7.21
N ASP A 11 -5.29 -12.17 6.58
CA ASP A 11 -5.01 -11.44 5.36
C ASP A 11 -3.78 -10.57 5.59
N ILE A 12 -2.70 -10.91 4.88
CA ILE A 12 -1.48 -10.10 4.82
C ILE A 12 -1.84 -8.76 4.18
N ILE A 13 -1.36 -7.69 4.79
CA ILE A 13 -1.45 -6.34 4.23
C ILE A 13 -0.15 -6.05 3.49
N TYR A 14 -0.28 -5.64 2.24
CA TYR A 14 0.83 -5.16 1.44
C TYR A 14 0.75 -3.65 1.30
N ILE A 15 1.90 -3.00 1.46
CA ILE A 15 2.07 -1.56 1.23
C ILE A 15 3.16 -1.43 0.16
N ALA A 16 2.80 -1.01 -1.05
CA ALA A 16 3.80 -0.66 -2.05
C ALA A 16 4.31 0.76 -1.80
N ASP A 17 5.63 0.92 -1.81
CA ASP A 17 6.29 2.23 -1.92
C ASP A 17 6.53 2.51 -3.41
N LEU A 18 5.74 3.43 -3.95
CA LEU A 18 5.75 3.84 -5.36
C LEU A 18 6.79 4.94 -5.63
N GLY A 19 7.50 5.43 -4.61
CA GLY A 19 8.55 6.43 -4.74
C GLY A 19 8.08 7.85 -4.45
N GLU A 20 8.28 8.77 -5.38
CA GLU A 20 7.87 10.16 -5.19
C GLU A 20 6.34 10.30 -5.19
N SER A 21 5.84 11.39 -4.60
CA SER A 21 4.42 11.74 -4.57
C SER A 21 4.13 12.94 -5.49
N PRO A 22 4.10 12.73 -6.83
CA PRO A 22 3.88 13.80 -7.79
C PRO A 22 2.40 14.20 -7.87
N PHE A 23 2.13 15.31 -8.55
CA PHE A 23 0.80 15.65 -9.02
C PHE A 23 0.64 15.23 -10.48
N VAL A 24 -0.54 14.75 -10.85
CA VAL A 24 -0.92 14.42 -12.22
C VAL A 24 -2.15 15.23 -12.63
N TYR A 25 -2.14 15.74 -13.86
CA TYR A 25 -3.26 16.49 -14.38
C TYR A 25 -4.28 15.55 -15.03
N ILE A 26 -5.45 15.39 -14.40
CA ILE A 26 -6.53 14.51 -14.86
C ILE A 26 -7.81 15.33 -14.94
N ASN A 27 -8.49 15.28 -16.09
CA ASN A 27 -9.79 15.92 -16.31
C ASN A 27 -9.86 17.40 -15.92
N GLY A 28 -8.80 18.16 -16.19
CA GLY A 28 -8.79 19.60 -15.94
C GLY A 28 -8.28 20.00 -14.54
N LYS A 29 -7.88 19.04 -13.71
CA LYS A 29 -7.48 19.26 -12.32
C LYS A 29 -6.19 18.53 -11.98
N ASP A 30 -5.37 19.15 -11.13
CA ASP A 30 -4.23 18.49 -10.50
C ASP A 30 -4.72 17.55 -9.39
N GLU A 31 -4.39 16.27 -9.52
CA GLU A 31 -4.67 15.23 -8.54
C GLU A 31 -3.35 14.69 -7.96
N PRO A 32 -3.25 14.50 -6.64
CA PRO A 32 -2.06 13.93 -6.02
C PRO A 32 -1.94 12.43 -6.34
N VAL A 33 -0.73 11.97 -6.64
CA VAL A 33 -0.37 10.55 -6.68
C VAL A 33 0.37 10.23 -5.40
N TYR A 34 -0.32 9.58 -4.47
CA TYR A 34 0.27 9.22 -3.18
C TYR A 34 1.40 8.20 -3.33
N ARG A 35 2.42 8.35 -2.50
CA ARG A 35 3.59 7.46 -2.46
C ARG A 35 3.24 6.01 -2.13
N TYR A 36 2.33 5.79 -1.19
CA TYR A 36 2.01 4.44 -0.72
C TYR A 36 0.63 4.00 -1.19
N ALA A 37 0.54 2.77 -1.68
CA ALA A 37 -0.70 2.09 -2.02
C ALA A 37 -0.86 0.81 -1.20
N VAL A 38 -2.06 0.57 -0.68
CA VAL A 38 -2.35 -0.56 0.22
C VAL A 38 -3.31 -1.53 -0.44
N TRP A 39 -3.03 -2.83 -0.34
CA TRP A 39 -3.98 -3.90 -0.64
C TRP A 39 -3.82 -5.05 0.35
N ASN A 40 -4.81 -5.93 0.43
CA ASN A 40 -4.72 -7.17 1.18
C ASN A 40 -4.71 -8.36 0.22
N ASP A 41 -4.12 -9.47 0.63
CA ASP A 41 -3.94 -10.66 -0.22
C ASP A 41 -5.26 -11.18 -0.85
N SER A 42 -6.36 -11.07 -0.10
CA SER A 42 -7.68 -11.53 -0.54
C SER A 42 -8.40 -10.59 -1.52
N LYS A 43 -8.01 -9.31 -1.62
CA LYS A 43 -8.66 -8.36 -2.54
C LYS A 43 -7.71 -7.97 -3.65
N THR A 44 -8.15 -8.14 -4.88
CA THR A 44 -7.42 -7.74 -6.10
C THR A 44 -7.51 -6.22 -6.38
N ARG A 45 -7.71 -5.40 -5.36
CA ARG A 45 -7.87 -3.94 -5.51
C ARG A 45 -7.15 -3.18 -4.41
N ILE A 46 -6.74 -1.95 -4.75
CA ILE A 46 -6.22 -1.00 -3.78
C ILE A 46 -7.36 -0.60 -2.82
N ILE A 47 -7.05 -0.59 -1.53
CA ILE A 47 -8.00 -0.27 -0.46
C ILE A 47 -7.69 1.05 0.22
N ASP A 48 -6.47 1.59 0.05
CA ASP A 48 -6.08 2.87 0.61
C ASP A 48 -4.82 3.44 -0.06
N TYR A 49 -4.62 4.75 0.12
CA TYR A 49 -3.45 5.50 -0.32
C TYR A 49 -3.01 6.49 0.75
N SER A 50 -1.71 6.74 0.88
CA SER A 50 -1.19 7.79 1.77
C SER A 50 0.26 8.15 1.41
N ASP A 51 0.71 9.31 1.86
CA ASP A 51 2.13 9.66 1.90
C ASP A 51 2.80 9.33 3.25
N ASP A 52 2.01 8.90 4.24
CA ASP A 52 2.47 8.60 5.60
C ASP A 52 2.50 7.09 5.85
N LEU A 53 3.70 6.51 5.84
CA LEU A 53 3.90 5.09 6.11
C LEU A 53 3.60 4.70 7.55
N GLU A 54 3.86 5.58 8.52
CA GLU A 54 3.65 5.29 9.94
C GLU A 54 2.16 5.24 10.25
N PHE A 55 1.40 6.19 9.70
CA PHE A 55 -0.05 6.16 9.74
C PHE A 55 -0.62 4.86 9.19
N LEU A 56 -0.15 4.41 8.01
CA LEU A 56 -0.62 3.16 7.42
C LEU A 56 -0.22 1.93 8.27
N ARG A 57 0.96 1.94 8.89
CA ARG A 57 1.39 0.87 9.80
C ARG A 57 0.54 0.80 11.05
N ASP A 58 0.19 1.92 11.68
CA ASP A 58 -0.70 1.91 12.83
C ASP A 58 -2.13 1.50 12.44
N LYS A 59 -2.63 2.01 11.31
CA LYS A 59 -3.99 1.72 10.82
C LYS A 59 -4.19 0.24 10.50
N TYR A 60 -3.19 -0.43 9.91
CA TYR A 60 -3.33 -1.80 9.40
C TYR A 60 -2.55 -2.85 10.17
N GLY A 61 -1.55 -2.47 10.97
CA GLY A 61 -0.54 -3.38 11.52
C GLY A 61 -0.79 -3.88 12.93
N ARG A 62 -1.86 -3.43 13.60
CA ARG A 62 -2.17 -3.85 14.98
C ARG A 62 -2.42 -5.35 15.11
N ASP A 63 -3.13 -5.93 14.13
CA ASP A 63 -3.58 -7.32 14.17
C ASP A 63 -3.15 -8.14 12.94
N LYS A 64 -2.40 -7.53 12.01
CA LYS A 64 -2.07 -8.14 10.71
C LYS A 64 -0.58 -8.02 10.38
N GLN A 65 -0.07 -9.04 9.68
CA GLN A 65 1.27 -8.98 9.12
C GLN A 65 1.31 -7.94 7.99
N ILE A 66 2.19 -6.94 8.11
CA ILE A 66 2.46 -5.96 7.06
C ILE A 66 3.71 -6.37 6.27
N ARG A 67 3.61 -6.32 4.95
CA ARG A 67 4.75 -6.40 4.03
C ARG A 67 4.86 -5.10 3.24
N VAL A 68 5.95 -4.38 3.45
CA VAL A 68 6.27 -3.20 2.66
C VAL A 68 7.08 -3.64 1.43
N LEU A 69 6.58 -3.35 0.25
CA LEU A 69 7.22 -3.66 -1.03
C LEU A 69 7.86 -2.38 -1.56
N THR A 70 9.17 -2.26 -1.41
CA THR A 70 9.92 -1.14 -1.96
C THR A 70 10.32 -1.45 -3.39
N TYR A 71 9.94 -0.58 -4.33
CA TYR A 71 10.46 -0.68 -5.69
C TYR A 71 11.97 -0.44 -5.68
N LYS A 72 12.74 -1.45 -6.09
CA LYS A 72 14.15 -1.28 -6.42
C LYS A 72 14.26 -1.18 -7.94
N PRO A 73 14.73 -0.06 -8.49
CA PRO A 73 15.01 0.03 -9.92
C PRO A 73 15.95 -1.11 -10.32
N PHE A 74 15.62 -1.82 -11.39
CA PHE A 74 16.39 -2.99 -11.86
C PHE A 74 17.81 -2.63 -12.36
N MET A 75 18.13 -1.34 -12.52
CA MET A 75 19.39 -0.85 -13.06
C MET A 75 19.80 0.45 -12.36
N ASP A 76 20.61 0.35 -11.31
CA ASP A 76 21.58 1.42 -11.06
C ASP A 76 22.54 1.37 -12.26
N LYS A 77 22.49 2.41 -13.11
CA LYS A 77 23.46 2.56 -14.20
C LYS A 77 24.84 2.38 -13.59
N LYS A 78 25.59 1.40 -14.08
CA LYS A 78 27.04 1.35 -13.88
C LYS A 78 27.59 2.72 -14.30
N GLU A 79 28.04 3.49 -13.32
CA GLU A 79 28.81 4.70 -13.59
C GLU A 79 30.09 4.26 -14.32
N SER A 80 30.34 4.92 -15.45
CA SER A 80 31.48 4.74 -16.35
C SER A 80 32.80 5.14 -15.71
#